data_AF-A0A1I7RP31-F1
#
_entry.id   AF-A0A1I7RP31-F1
#
_cell.length_a   1.000
_cell.length_b   1.000
_cell.length_c   1.000
_cell.angle_alpha   90.00
_cell.angle_beta   90.00
_cell.angle_gamma   90.00
#
_symmetry.space_group_name_H-M   'P 1'
#
loop_
_entity.id
_entity.type
_entity.pdbx_description
1 polymer ?
#
loop_
_entity_poly.entity_id
_entity_poly.type
_entity_poly.pdbx_seq_one_letter_code
_entity_poly.pdbx_strand_id
1 'polypeptide(L)'
;MHFGDWDLRPLVLLGLLGLLFVGQTSAEGHPESCSAEQILTSPCRCCKMDCWYTIAKTATHELGHVPGQAGENEALATLKLIRACMMEECAELCPQRTPFRPNRLLAQAAEE
;
A
#
# COMPACT_ATOMS: atom_id res chain seq x y z
N MET A 1 43.52 -48.83 7.66
CA MET A 1 42.62 -49.03 6.51
C MET A 1 41.93 -47.71 6.19
N HIS A 2 41.84 -47.40 4.90
CA HIS A 2 41.24 -46.20 4.32
C HIS A 2 39.74 -46.04 4.63
N PHE A 3 39.35 -44.81 4.97
CA PHE A 3 38.04 -44.22 4.69
C PHE A 3 38.39 -42.87 4.05
N GLY A 4 38.21 -42.62 2.75
CA GLY A 4 37.08 -43.02 1.91
C GLY A 4 36.34 -41.73 1.55
N ASP A 5 36.90 -41.01 0.59
CA ASP A 5 36.44 -39.78 -0.07
C ASP A 5 35.06 -39.94 -0.73
N TRP A 6 33.98 -39.42 -0.12
CA TRP A 6 32.63 -39.22 -0.68
C TRP A 6 31.92 -38.23 0.27
N ASP A 7 31.36 -37.06 -0.06
CA ASP A 7 30.87 -36.52 -1.32
C ASP A 7 30.76 -34.98 -1.14
N LEU A 8 31.76 -34.21 -1.61
CA LEU A 8 31.77 -32.74 -1.55
C LEU A 8 31.12 -32.10 -2.80
N ARG A 9 30.20 -32.82 -3.45
CA ARG A 9 29.52 -32.39 -4.70
C ARG A 9 28.08 -31.89 -4.53
N PRO A 10 27.28 -32.21 -3.49
CA PRO A 10 25.89 -31.72 -3.44
C PRO A 10 25.79 -30.23 -3.06
N LEU A 11 26.79 -29.67 -2.38
CA LEU A 11 26.79 -28.27 -1.95
C LEU A 11 27.03 -27.27 -3.09
N VAL A 12 27.80 -27.64 -4.12
CA VAL A 12 28.10 -26.73 -5.24
C VAL A 12 26.89 -26.58 -6.17
N LEU A 13 26.11 -27.65 -6.36
CA LEU A 13 24.90 -27.62 -7.19
C LEU A 13 23.74 -26.86 -6.53
N LEU A 14 23.60 -26.94 -5.20
CA LEU A 14 22.63 -26.14 -4.46
C LEU A 14 23.01 -24.64 -4.43
N GLY A 15 24.31 -24.32 -4.45
CA GLY A 15 24.79 -22.94 -4.55
C GLY A 15 24.46 -22.27 -5.88
N LEU A 16 24.52 -23.00 -7.00
CA LEU A 16 24.23 -22.46 -8.33
C LEU A 16 22.72 -22.30 -8.62
N LEU A 17 21.86 -23.12 -8.00
CA LEU A 17 20.40 -22.94 -8.12
C LEU A 17 19.87 -21.76 -7.29
N GLY A 18 20.57 -21.36 -6.22
CA GLY A 18 20.19 -20.22 -5.37
C GLY A 18 20.38 -18.85 -6.05
N LEU A 19 21.27 -18.75 -7.05
CA LEU A 19 21.55 -17.47 -7.73
C LEU A 19 20.53 -17.08 -8.81
N LEU A 20 19.58 -17.96 -9.17
CA LEU A 20 18.53 -17.65 -10.16
C LEU A 20 17.24 -17.13 -9.53
N PHE A 21 17.13 -17.08 -8.20
CA PHE A 21 15.94 -16.61 -7.47
C PHE A 21 16.12 -15.24 -6.79
N VAL A 22 17.05 -14.40 -7.25
CA VAL A 22 17.00 -12.95 -6.94
C VAL A 22 16.02 -12.28 -7.92
N GLY A 23 14.77 -12.72 -7.84
CA GLY A 23 13.64 -12.12 -8.54
C GLY A 23 13.06 -11.01 -7.67
N GLN A 24 13.02 -9.81 -8.25
CA GLN A 24 12.38 -8.58 -7.75
C GLN A 24 13.19 -7.83 -6.69
N THR A 25 14.15 -7.03 -7.15
CA THR A 25 14.18 -5.65 -6.67
C THR A 25 12.81 -5.06 -7.02
N SER A 26 11.87 -5.09 -6.07
CA SER A 26 10.74 -4.18 -6.12
C SER A 26 11.39 -2.81 -6.17
N ALA A 27 11.37 -2.20 -7.35
CA ALA A 27 11.73 -0.81 -7.50
C ALA A 27 10.98 -0.08 -6.39
N GLU A 28 11.73 0.66 -5.57
CA GLU A 28 11.20 1.64 -4.65
C GLU A 28 10.64 2.79 -5.50
N GLY A 29 9.60 2.47 -6.27
CA GLY A 29 8.74 3.37 -7.01
C GLY A 29 7.46 3.39 -6.22
N HIS A 30 7.25 4.49 -5.50
CA HIS A 30 5.94 4.87 -4.95
C HIS A 30 4.86 4.51 -6.00
N PRO A 31 3.81 3.71 -5.68
CA PRO A 31 2.80 3.35 -6.67
C PRO A 31 1.99 4.57 -7.12
N GLU A 32 2.54 5.22 -8.14
CA GLU A 32 1.95 5.65 -9.41
C GLU A 32 0.61 6.39 -9.29
N SER A 33 0.69 7.70 -9.53
CA SER A 33 -0.42 8.49 -10.07
C SER A 33 -1.14 7.69 -11.14
N CYS A 34 -2.48 7.77 -11.19
CA CYS A 34 -3.26 7.10 -12.23
C CYS A 34 -2.72 7.38 -13.64
N SER A 35 -2.73 6.36 -14.51
CA SER A 35 -2.42 6.57 -15.93
C SER A 35 -3.49 7.46 -16.60
N ALA A 36 -3.17 8.04 -17.76
CA ALA A 36 -4.09 8.89 -18.51
C ALA A 36 -5.42 8.17 -18.82
N GLU A 37 -5.36 6.88 -19.14
CA GLU A 37 -6.54 6.04 -19.42
C GLU A 37 -7.35 5.76 -18.15
N GLN A 38 -6.69 5.58 -17.01
CA GLN A 38 -7.35 5.34 -15.72
C GLN A 38 -8.08 6.58 -15.21
N ILE A 39 -7.55 7.78 -15.49
CA ILE A 39 -8.21 9.05 -15.19
C ILE A 39 -9.55 9.15 -15.91
N LEU A 40 -9.59 8.76 -17.19
CA LEU A 40 -10.83 8.78 -17.98
C LEU A 40 -11.82 7.69 -17.56
N THR A 41 -11.32 6.49 -17.25
CA THR A 41 -12.17 5.32 -16.95
C THR A 41 -12.67 5.32 -15.49
N SER A 42 -11.88 5.85 -14.56
CA SER A 42 -12.16 5.78 -13.12
C SER A 42 -11.79 7.08 -12.37
N PRO A 43 -12.33 8.24 -12.79
CA PRO A 43 -11.91 9.56 -12.28
C PRO A 43 -12.04 9.70 -10.76
N CYS A 44 -13.14 9.20 -10.17
CA CYS A 44 -13.34 9.22 -8.72
C CYS A 44 -12.24 8.47 -7.94
N ARG A 45 -11.83 7.29 -8.44
CA ARG A 45 -10.77 6.50 -7.79
C ARG A 45 -9.46 7.26 -7.85
N CYS A 46 -9.14 7.82 -9.00
CA CYS A 46 -7.91 8.57 -9.23
C CYS A 46 -7.82 9.83 -8.37
N CYS A 47 -8.89 10.60 -8.26
CA CYS A 47 -8.94 11.76 -7.36
C CYS A 47 -8.68 11.38 -5.90
N LYS A 48 -9.28 10.28 -5.42
CA LYS A 48 -9.06 9.80 -4.05
C LYS A 48 -7.62 9.35 -3.82
N MET A 49 -7.03 8.63 -4.77
CA MET A 49 -5.64 8.22 -4.69
C MET A 49 -4.70 9.44 -4.67
N ASP A 50 -4.99 10.45 -5.50
CA ASP A 50 -4.22 11.69 -5.54
C ASP A 50 -4.27 12.45 -4.20
N CYS A 51 -5.47 12.66 -3.63
CA CYS A 51 -5.63 13.23 -2.30
C CYS A 51 -4.83 12.49 -1.23
N TRP A 52 -4.86 11.15 -1.26
CA TRP A 52 -4.12 10.32 -0.31
C TRP A 52 -2.61 10.56 -0.44
N TYR A 53 -2.06 10.41 -1.65
CA TYR A 53 -0.62 10.50 -1.86
C TYR A 53 -0.07 11.91 -1.66
N THR A 54 -0.75 12.92 -2.18
CA THR A 54 -0.30 14.31 -2.07
C THR A 54 -0.20 14.72 -0.60
N ILE A 55 -1.23 14.45 0.21
CA ILE A 55 -1.23 14.82 1.62
C ILE A 55 -0.28 13.93 2.43
N ALA A 56 -0.24 12.62 2.18
CA ALA A 56 0.69 11.73 2.89
C ALA A 56 2.15 12.09 2.60
N LYS A 57 2.49 12.44 1.35
CA LYS A 57 3.82 12.89 0.95
C LYS A 57 4.18 14.22 1.61
N THR A 58 3.28 15.20 1.56
CA THR A 58 3.50 16.49 2.24
C THR A 58 3.66 16.30 3.74
N ALA A 59 2.79 15.52 4.39
CA ALA A 59 2.90 15.25 5.83
C ALA A 59 4.22 14.53 6.18
N THR A 60 4.65 13.56 5.35
CA THR A 60 5.94 12.90 5.53
C THR A 60 7.11 13.87 5.40
N HIS A 61 7.02 14.82 4.47
CA HIS A 61 8.02 15.86 4.30
C HIS A 61 8.09 16.81 5.51
N GLU A 62 6.95 17.30 5.99
CA GLU A 62 6.87 18.24 7.12
C GLU A 62 7.25 17.59 8.45
N LEU A 63 6.89 16.33 8.68
CA LEU A 63 7.22 15.60 9.90
C LEU A 63 8.66 15.07 9.89
N GLY A 64 9.22 14.80 8.71
CA GLY A 64 10.50 14.10 8.57
C GLY A 64 10.40 12.58 8.75
N HIS A 65 9.20 12.06 8.98
CA HIS A 65 8.88 10.64 9.12
C HIS A 65 7.45 10.35 8.64
N VAL A 66 7.11 9.07 8.47
CA VAL A 66 5.77 8.68 8.02
C VAL A 66 4.74 8.97 9.13
N PRO A 67 3.62 9.66 8.83
CA PRO A 67 2.60 9.96 9.84
C PRO A 67 2.14 8.71 10.60
N GLY A 68 2.11 8.81 11.93
CA GLY A 68 1.79 7.69 12.81
C GLY A 68 3.01 7.05 13.48
N GLN A 69 4.22 7.32 12.97
CA GLN A 69 5.45 6.78 13.56
C GLN A 69 5.75 7.36 14.95
N ALA A 70 5.47 8.65 15.19
CA ALA A 70 5.65 9.25 16.52
C ALA A 70 4.37 9.24 17.38
N GLY A 71 3.23 8.82 16.81
CA GLY A 71 2.00 8.58 17.58
C GLY A 71 0.73 8.57 16.74
N GLU A 72 -0.33 7.96 17.29
CA GLU A 72 -1.64 7.83 16.62
C GLU A 72 -2.26 9.19 16.25
N ASN A 73 -2.04 10.22 17.07
CA ASN A 73 -2.57 11.56 16.81
C ASN A 73 -2.06 12.17 15.50
N GLU A 74 -0.81 11.89 15.11
CA GLU A 74 -0.25 12.35 13.83
C GLU A 74 -0.94 11.67 12.64
N ALA A 75 -1.18 10.36 12.77
CA ALA A 75 -1.92 9.60 11.76
C ALA A 75 -3.35 10.12 11.64
N LEU A 76 -4.05 10.32 12.76
CA LEU A 76 -5.42 10.84 12.76
C LEU A 76 -5.51 12.25 12.19
N ALA A 77 -4.55 13.13 12.50
CA ALA A 77 -4.49 14.46 11.93
C ALA A 77 -4.31 14.41 10.40
N THR A 78 -3.39 13.57 9.91
CA THR A 78 -3.15 13.38 8.47
C THR A 78 -4.37 12.77 7.78
N LEU A 79 -5.00 11.76 8.37
CA LEU A 79 -6.21 11.13 7.83
C LEU A 79 -7.38 12.11 7.74
N LYS A 80 -7.52 13.05 8.69
CA LYS A 80 -8.53 14.12 8.62
C LYS A 80 -8.28 15.03 7.42
N LEU A 81 -7.03 15.40 7.16
CA LEU A 81 -6.67 16.20 5.99
C LEU A 81 -6.95 15.45 4.68
N ILE A 82 -6.54 14.18 4.59
CA ILE A 82 -6.81 13.33 3.41
C ILE A 82 -8.32 13.26 3.15
N ARG A 83 -9.11 13.05 4.20
CA ARG A 83 -10.57 12.99 4.10
C ARG A 83 -11.15 14.32 3.62
N ALA A 84 -10.68 15.46 4.13
CA ALA A 84 -11.13 16.78 3.70
C ALA A 84 -10.90 16.96 2.20
N CYS A 85 -9.70 16.66 1.70
CA CYS A 85 -9.39 16.69 0.26
C CYS A 85 -10.37 15.82 -0.54
N MET A 86 -10.61 14.58 -0.12
CA MET A 86 -11.53 13.69 -0.84
C MET A 86 -12.99 14.19 -0.85
N MET A 87 -13.40 14.92 0.18
CA MET A 87 -14.76 15.45 0.29
C MET A 87 -14.95 16.76 -0.49
N GLU A 88 -13.89 17.56 -0.62
CA GLU A 88 -13.93 18.86 -1.29
C GLU A 88 -13.59 18.72 -2.78
N GLU A 89 -12.46 18.10 -3.10
CA GLU A 89 -11.93 18.01 -4.48
C GLU A 89 -12.61 16.92 -5.30
N CYS A 90 -12.98 15.80 -4.68
CA CYS A 90 -13.54 14.65 -5.41
C CYS A 90 -15.07 14.62 -5.42
N ALA A 91 -15.75 15.63 -4.88
CA ALA A 91 -17.21 15.64 -4.70
C ALA A 91 -17.99 15.46 -6.01
N GLU A 92 -17.55 16.14 -7.07
CA GLU A 92 -18.21 16.12 -8.37
C GLU A 92 -17.90 14.83 -9.16
N LEU A 93 -16.74 14.22 -8.89
CA LEU A 93 -16.30 13.00 -9.58
C LEU A 93 -16.87 11.74 -8.93
N CYS A 94 -17.11 11.79 -7.62
CA CYS A 94 -17.53 10.65 -6.82
C CYS A 94 -19.01 10.76 -6.44
N PRO A 95 -19.93 10.03 -7.12
CA PRO A 95 -21.31 9.98 -6.68
C PRO A 95 -21.35 9.49 -5.23
N GLN A 96 -22.15 10.16 -4.40
CA GLN A 96 -22.30 9.81 -2.98
C GLN A 96 -22.60 8.33 -2.86
N ARG A 97 -21.71 7.60 -2.18
CA ARG A 97 -21.93 6.17 -1.95
C ARG A 97 -23.20 6.02 -1.14
N THR A 98 -24.06 5.09 -1.56
CA THR A 98 -25.15 4.61 -0.74
C THR A 98 -24.58 4.18 0.62
N PRO A 99 -25.29 4.46 1.73
CA PRO A 99 -24.78 4.13 3.06
C PRO A 99 -24.35 2.67 3.11
N PHE A 100 -23.20 2.41 3.75
CA PHE A 100 -22.74 1.06 4.01
C PHE A 100 -23.89 0.29 4.67
N ARG A 101 -24.50 -0.64 3.92
CA ARG A 101 -25.39 -1.63 4.52
C ARG A 101 -24.46 -2.72 5.03
N PRO A 102 -24.20 -2.81 6.35
CA PRO A 102 -23.47 -3.95 6.86
C PRO A 102 -24.16 -5.21 6.36
N ASN A 103 -23.38 -6.18 5.89
CA ASN A 103 -23.92 -7.52 5.70
C ASN A 103 -24.51 -7.97 7.04
N ARG A 104 -25.65 -8.65 7.02
CA ARG A 104 -26.39 -9.05 8.23
C ARG A 104 -25.51 -9.72 9.29
N LEU A 105 -24.48 -10.46 8.83
CA LEU A 105 -23.47 -11.11 9.66
C LEU A 105 -22.61 -10.14 10.49
N LEU A 106 -22.26 -8.98 9.96
CA LEU A 106 -21.50 -7.95 10.71
C LEU A 106 -22.40 -7.19 11.68
N ALA A 107 -23.69 -7.01 11.35
CA ALA A 107 -24.65 -6.41 12.28
C ALA A 107 -24.85 -7.32 13.52
N GLN A 108 -24.87 -8.64 13.32
CA GLN A 108 -24.99 -9.61 14.42
C GLN A 108 -23.74 -9.68 15.31
N ALA A 109 -22.57 -9.34 14.79
CA ALA A 109 -21.31 -9.38 15.55
C ALA A 109 -21.06 -8.10 16.39
N ALA A 110 -21.88 -7.06 16.25
CA ALA A 110 -21.75 -5.80 16.99
C ALA A 110 -22.68 -5.73 18.23
N GLU A 111 -23.42 -6.80 18.51
CA GLU A 111 -24.34 -6.90 19.64
C GLU A 111 -23.81 -7.79 20.79
N GLU A 112 -22.54 -8.24 20.73
CA GLU A 112 -21.88 -8.99 21.81
C GLU A 112 -20.77 -8.19 22.51
#